data_AF-A0A2V6Z4E5-F1
#
_entry.id   AF-A0A2V6Z4E5-F1
#
_cell.length_a   1.000
_cell.length_b   1.000
_cell.length_c   1.000
_cell.angle_alpha   90.00
_cell.angle_beta   90.00
_cell.angle_gamma   90.00
#
_symmetry.space_group_name_H-M   'P 1'
#
loop_
_entity.id
_entity.type
_entity.pdbx_description
1 polymer ?
#
loop_
_entity_poly.entity_id
_entity_poly.type
_entity_poly.pdbx_seq_one_letter_code
_entity_poly.pdbx_strand_id
1 'polypeptide(L)' 'MQLQIGDRLSDETGEWEVVNRPRTTAGGKVAHVRVRRVDQPALVEERTWGAHERIEGTRG' A
#
# COMPACT_ATOMS: atom_id res chain seq x y z
N MET A 1 12.05 -0.58 1.52
CA MET A 1 10.87 -0.57 0.64
C MET A 1 10.25 0.81 0.73
N GLN A 2 9.95 1.47 -0.39
CA GLN A 2 9.43 2.85 -0.37
C GLN A 2 8.27 2.95 -1.36
N LEU A 3 7.06 2.75 -0.84
CA LEU A 3 5.83 2.97 -1.55
C LEU A 3 5.64 4.48 -1.80
N GLN A 4 4.99 4.83 -2.90
CA GLN A 4 4.67 6.19 -3.31
C GLN A 4 3.16 6.33 -3.53
N ILE A 5 2.68 7.57 -3.47
CA ILE A 5 1.29 7.88 -3.84
C ILE A 5 1.10 7.54 -5.32
N GLY A 6 0.02 6.83 -5.64
CA GLY A 6 -0.28 6.33 -6.98
C GLY A 6 0.24 4.92 -7.26
N ASP A 7 1.08 4.34 -6.39
CA ASP A 7 1.48 2.94 -6.53
C ASP A 7 0.26 2.03 -6.48
N ARG A 8 0.24 1.02 -7.35
CA ARG A 8 -0.79 -0.03 -7.34
C ARG A 8 -0.29 -1.28 -6.64
N LEU A 9 -1.17 -1.86 -5.84
CA LEU A 9 -0.94 -3.05 -5.04
C LEU A 9 -2.07 -4.03 -5.36
N SER A 10 -1.73 -5.29 -5.58
CA SER A 10 -2.73 -6.32 -5.83
C SER A 10 -2.59 -7.43 -4.80
N ASP A 11 -3.72 -7.88 -4.28
CA ASP A 11 -3.81 -9.04 -3.41
C ASP A 11 -5.05 -9.88 -3.74
N GLU A 12 -5.28 -10.93 -2.95
CA GLU A 12 -6.44 -11.82 -3.12
C GLU A 12 -7.80 -11.11 -3.01
N THR A 13 -7.84 -9.91 -2.40
CA THR A 13 -9.05 -9.10 -2.23
C THR A 13 -9.26 -8.09 -3.36
N GLY A 14 -8.26 -7.85 -4.22
CA GLY A 14 -8.36 -7.02 -5.41
C GLY A 14 -7.20 -6.04 -5.60
N GLU A 15 -7.42 -5.04 -6.45
CA GLU A 15 -6.47 -3.97 -6.72
C GLU A 15 -6.70 -2.74 -5.82
N TRP A 16 -5.60 -2.18 -5.37
CA TRP A 16 -5.54 -1.06 -4.45
C TRP A 16 -4.56 -0.01 -4.97
N GLU A 17 -4.85 1.26 -4.70
CA GLU A 17 -4.00 2.40 -5.03
C GLU A 17 -3.58 3.12 -3.75
N VAL A 18 -2.30 3.47 -3.63
CA VAL A 18 -1.81 4.29 -2.52
C VAL A 18 -2.30 5.73 -2.65
N VAL A 19 -3.10 6.20 -1.69
CA VAL A 19 -3.73 7.53 -1.75
C VAL A 19 -3.13 8.56 -0.77
N ASN A 20 -2.16 8.14 0.06
CA ASN A 20 -1.48 9.04 1.00
C ASN A 20 0.00 8.67 1.11
N ARG A 21 0.82 9.63 1.55
CA ARG A 21 2.24 9.45 1.79
C ARG A 21 2.45 8.31 2.80
N PRO A 22 3.14 7.23 2.42
CA PRO A 22 3.48 6.15 3.33
C PRO A 22 4.30 6.67 4.51
N ARG A 23 3.92 6.23 5.72
CA ARG A 23 4.72 6.45 6.94
C ARG A 23 5.43 5.17 7.30
N THR A 24 6.66 5.26 7.79
CA THR A 24 7.40 4.08 8.25
C THR A 24 7.63 4.13 9.75
N THR A 25 7.51 2.99 10.41
CA THR A 25 7.76 2.80 11.84
C THR A 25 8.82 1.70 12.06
N ALA A 26 9.18 1.43 13.32
CA ALA A 26 10.18 0.41 13.68
C ALA A 26 11.54 0.59 12.95
N GLY A 27 12.00 1.84 12.82
CA GLY A 27 13.25 2.16 12.12
C GLY A 27 13.19 1.90 10.60
N GLY A 28 12.02 2.03 9.97
CA GLY A 28 11.85 1.80 8.54
C GLY A 28 11.46 0.37 8.15
N LYS A 29 11.26 -0.52 9.13
CA LYS A 29 10.95 -1.93 8.90
C LYS A 29 9.47 -2.20 8.63
N VAL A 30 8.61 -1.26 8.99
CA VAL A 30 7.16 -1.40 8.83
C VAL A 30 6.65 -0.15 8.12
N ALA A 31 5.96 -0.33 6.99
CA ALA A 31 5.30 0.72 6.25
C ALA A 31 3.80 0.69 6.54
N HIS A 32 3.23 1.81 6.95
CA HIS A 32 1.79 2.00 7.07
C HIS A 32 1.34 2.87 5.91
N VAL A 33 0.39 2.37 5.13
CA VAL A 33 -0.05 3.01 3.91
C VAL A 33 -1.56 3.03 3.85
N ARG A 34 -2.13 4.20 3.55
CA ARG A 34 -3.53 4.30 3.19
C ARG A 34 -3.70 3.97 1.72
N VAL A 35 -4.56 3.00 1.47
CA VAL A 35 -4.89 2.51 0.15
C VAL A 35 -6.37 2.67 -0.10
N ARG A 36 -6.73 2.82 -1.37
CA ARG A 36 -8.11 2.89 -1.84
C ARG A 36 -8.33 1.78 -2.85
N ARG A 37 -9.46 1.09 -2.76
CA ARG A 37 -9.79 0.04 -3.73
C ARG A 37 -10.06 0.66 -5.10
N VAL A 38 -9.46 0.11 -6.16
CA VAL A 38 -9.57 0.66 -7.52
C VAL A 38 -10.99 0.52 -8.06
N ASP A 39 -11.64 -0.61 -7.78
CA ASP A 39 -13.02 -0.90 -8.21
C ASP A 39 -14.08 -0.24 -7.31
N GLN A 40 -13.73 0.09 -6.06
CA GLN A 40 -14.60 0.72 -5.08
C GLN A 40 -13.89 1.89 -4.37
N PRO A 41 -13.84 3.08 -5.01
CA PRO A 41 -13.08 4.22 -4.50
C PRO A 41 -13.56 4.76 -3.13
N ALA A 42 -14.77 4.41 -2.70
CA ALA A 42 -15.29 4.76 -1.38
C ALA A 42 -14.63 3.95 -0.24
N LEU A 43 -14.03 2.80 -0.57
CA LEU A 43 -13.34 1.95 0.39
C LEU A 43 -11.88 2.37 0.52
N VAL A 44 -11.56 2.98 1.65
CA VAL A 44 -10.20 3.37 2.03
C VAL A 44 -9.80 2.58 3.27
N GLU A 45 -8.65 1.91 3.19
CA GLU A 45 -8.09 1.10 4.26
C GLU A 45 -6.68 1.56 4.61
N GLU A 46 -6.30 1.41 5.88
CA GLU A 46 -4.90 1.50 6.29
C GLU A 46 -4.33 0.08 6.33
N ARG A 47 -3.33 -0.18 5.49
CA ARG A 47 -2.64 -1.45 5.43
C ARG A 47 -1.19 -1.29 5.87
N THR A 48 -0.69 -2.32 6.53
CA THR A 48 0.65 -2.35 7.11
C THR A 48 1.45 -3.43 6.40
N TRP A 49 2.66 -3.09 5.95
CA TRP A 49 3.59 -4.03 5.35
C TRP A 49 4.88 -4.07 6.16
N GLY A 50 5.22 -5.25 6.66
CA GLY A 50 6.54 -5.55 7.18
C GLY A 50 7.58 -5.65 6.07
N ALA A 51 8.85 -5.44 6.40
CA ALA A 51 9.98 -5.53 5.48
C ALA A 51 10.15 -6.91 4.80
N HIS A 52 9.38 -7.92 5.19
CA HIS A 52 9.45 -9.29 4.69
C HIS A 52 8.19 -9.70 3.93
N GLU A 53 7.17 -8.85 3.89
CA GLU A 53 5.96 -9.10 3.10
C GLU A 53 6.24 -8.70 1.65
N ARG A 54 5.99 -9.64 0.73
CA ARG A 54 6.21 -9.43 -0.69
C ARG A 54 5.09 -8.54 -1.21
N ILE A 55 5.44 -7.30 -1.52
CA ILE A 55 4.56 -6.40 -2.25
C ILE A 55 4.73 -6.68 -3.74
N GLU A 56 3.76 -7.37 -4.34
CA GLU A 56 3.63 -7.40 -5.79
C GLU A 56 2.91 -6.11 -6.20
N GLY A 57 3.69 -5.12 -6.60
CA GLY A 57 3.19 -3.84 -7.11
C GLY A 57 3.87 -3.51 -8.43
N THR A 58 3.07 -3.16 -9.43
CA THR A 58 3.59 -2.61 -10.67
C THR A 58 3.90 -1.14 -10.44
N ARG A 59 5.18 -0.76 -10.55
CA ARG A 59 5.60 0.64 -10.56
C ARG A 59 5.18 1.26 -11.90
N GLY A 60 4.23 2.20 -11.85
CA GLY A 60 3.89 3.07 -12.97
C GLY A 60 4.90 4.19 -13.16
#